data_AF-A0A3A5JJK2-F1
#
_entry.id   AF-A0A3A5JJK2-F1
#
_cell.length_a   1.000
_cell.length_b   1.000
_cell.length_c   1.000
_cell.angle_alpha   90.00
_cell.angle_beta   90.00
_cell.angle_gamma   90.00
#
_symmetry.space_group_name_H-M   'P 1'
#
loop_
_entity.id
_entity.type
_entity.pdbx_description
1 polymer ?
#
loop_
_entity_poly.entity_id
_entity_poly.type
_entity_poly.pdbx_seq_one_letter_code
_entity_poly.pdbx_strand_id
1 'polypeptide(L)'
;MADFHFGELGDEQYFRLTNGDSIFLYEHQIGALVENSVEDVFGDGNVVHHQSGAKCDNRPENFETLTYSEHSQLHNNGVWETNEDGFPELQMPEYGDVTKYATAGD
;
A
#
# COMPACT_ATOMS: atom_id res chain seq x y z
N MET A 1 -12.74 1.52 28.80
CA MET A 1 -13.24 0.62 27.75
C MET A 1 -12.63 1.13 26.47
N ALA A 2 -11.93 0.29 25.72
CA ALA A 2 -11.43 0.68 24.41
C ALA A 2 -12.62 0.73 23.44
N ASP A 3 -12.76 1.83 22.72
CA ASP A 3 -13.76 1.97 21.65
C ASP A 3 -13.11 1.62 20.31
N PHE A 4 -13.86 0.91 19.47
CA PHE A 4 -13.40 0.44 18.17
C PHE A 4 -14.35 0.95 17.10
N HIS A 5 -13.81 1.69 16.15
CA HIS A 5 -14.57 2.25 15.06
C HIS A 5 -13.93 1.87 13.72
N PHE A 6 -14.76 1.42 12.78
CA PHE A 6 -14.38 1.27 11.39
C PHE A 6 -14.97 2.43 10.60
N GLY A 7 -14.17 3.06 9.75
CA GLY A 7 -14.58 4.21 8.97
C GLY A 7 -13.86 4.31 7.63
N GLU A 8 -14.30 5.26 6.83
CA GLU A 8 -13.79 5.54 5.49
C GLU A 8 -13.34 7.01 5.39
N LEU A 9 -12.25 7.24 4.66
CA LEU A 9 -11.74 8.57 4.34
C LEU A 9 -11.41 8.62 2.83
N GLY A 10 -12.35 9.10 2.03
CA GLY A 10 -12.24 8.97 0.57
C GLY A 10 -12.34 7.49 0.18
N ASP A 11 -11.37 7.01 -0.59
CA ASP A 11 -11.28 5.60 -1.01
C ASP A 11 -10.47 4.73 -0.03
N GLU A 12 -10.09 5.27 1.14
CA GLU A 12 -9.27 4.59 2.14
C GLU A 12 -10.12 4.14 3.33
N GLN A 13 -9.96 2.88 3.72
CA GLN A 13 -10.62 2.29 4.88
C GLN A 13 -9.67 2.27 6.08
N TYR A 14 -10.18 2.57 7.27
CA TYR A 14 -9.39 2.60 8.49
C TYR A 14 -10.13 2.08 9.72
N PHE A 15 -9.34 1.63 10.69
CA PHE A 15 -9.75 1.30 12.03
C PHE A 15 -9.23 2.36 13.00
N ARG A 16 -10.12 2.88 13.83
CA ARG A 16 -9.78 3.79 14.93
C ARG A 16 -9.96 3.07 16.25
N LEU A 17 -8.87 2.94 16.99
CA LEU A 17 -8.84 2.40 18.35
C LEU A 17 -8.71 3.57 19.33
N THR A 18 -9.67 3.68 20.26
CA THR A 18 -9.66 4.77 21.25
C THR A 18 -9.58 4.23 22.67
N ASN A 19 -8.52 4.56 23.40
CA ASN A 19 -8.37 4.27 24.83
C ASN A 19 -7.58 5.38 25.52
N GLY A 20 -8.25 6.50 25.83
CA GLY A 20 -7.60 7.74 26.27
C GLY A 20 -7.04 8.55 25.09
N ASP A 21 -6.26 7.89 24.23
CA ASP A 21 -5.79 8.41 22.95
C ASP A 21 -6.45 7.68 21.77
N SER A 22 -6.40 8.27 20.57
CA SER A 22 -6.88 7.65 19.33
C SER A 22 -5.71 7.23 18.44
N ILE A 23 -5.70 5.97 18.03
CA ILE A 23 -4.79 5.43 17.02
C ILE A 23 -5.61 5.12 15.77
N PHE A 24 -5.08 5.49 14.60
CA PHE A 24 -5.63 5.15 13.31
C PHE A 24 -4.74 4.09 12.66
N LEU A 25 -5.36 3.04 12.14
CA LEU A 25 -4.71 1.99 11.36
C LEU A 25 -5.45 1.89 10.03
N TYR A 26 -4.76 2.08 8.91
CA TYR A 26 -5.36 1.88 7.60
C TYR A 26 -5.45 0.38 7.27
N GLU A 27 -6.48 -0.02 6.54
CA GLU A 27 -6.69 -1.42 6.15
C GLU A 27 -5.48 -1.99 5.41
N HIS A 28 -4.91 -1.23 4.47
CA HIS A 28 -3.74 -1.65 3.71
C HIS A 28 -2.49 -1.84 4.59
N GLN A 29 -2.34 -1.10 5.69
CA GLN A 29 -1.24 -1.32 6.64
C GLN A 29 -1.41 -2.66 7.36
N ILE A 30 -2.65 -3.01 7.72
CA ILE A 30 -2.95 -4.31 8.35
C ILE A 30 -2.75 -5.45 7.34
N GLY A 31 -3.18 -5.26 6.09
CA GLY A 31 -2.98 -6.23 5.02
C GLY A 31 -1.50 -6.47 4.70
N ALA A 32 -0.67 -5.42 4.71
CA ALA A 32 0.76 -5.54 4.47
C ALA A 32 1.48 -6.39 5.53
N LEU A 33 0.98 -6.45 6.78
CA LEU A 33 1.54 -7.30 7.85
C LEU A 33 1.41 -8.81 7.57
N VAL A 34 0.62 -9.21 6.58
CA VAL A 34 0.52 -10.63 6.19
C VAL A 34 1.86 -11.13 5.64
N GLU A 35 2.57 -10.27 4.90
CA GLU A 35 3.81 -10.61 4.20
C GLU A 35 5.05 -9.85 4.71
N ASN A 36 4.86 -8.85 5.60
CA ASN A 36 5.94 -7.97 6.08
C ASN A 36 6.01 -7.91 7.61
N SER A 37 7.15 -7.47 8.15
CA SER A 37 7.29 -7.25 9.60
C SER A 37 6.62 -5.95 10.06
N VAL A 38 6.42 -5.81 11.38
CA VAL A 38 5.89 -4.58 11.98
C VAL A 38 6.84 -3.41 11.71
N GLU A 39 8.15 -3.66 11.77
CA GLU A 39 9.19 -2.67 11.49
C GLU A 39 9.20 -2.23 10.02
N ASP A 40 8.88 -3.13 9.08
CA ASP A 40 8.73 -2.74 7.69
C ASP A 40 7.52 -1.80 7.54
N VAL A 41 6.35 -2.20 8.04
CA VAL A 41 5.08 -1.46 7.84
C VAL A 41 5.01 -0.14 8.62
N PHE A 42 5.50 -0.13 9.87
CA PHE A 42 5.38 1.00 10.81
C PHE A 42 6.72 1.61 11.21
N GLY A 43 7.82 1.20 10.57
CA GLY A 43 9.13 1.80 10.78
C GLY A 43 9.13 3.29 10.41
N ASP A 44 9.95 4.06 11.11
CA ASP A 44 10.09 5.49 10.87
C ASP A 44 10.46 5.77 9.39
N GLY A 45 9.59 6.50 8.71
CA GLY A 45 9.81 6.90 7.32
C GLY A 45 9.31 5.89 6.28
N ASN A 46 8.74 4.76 6.69
CA ASN A 46 8.11 3.80 5.78
C ASN A 46 6.61 4.10 5.58
N VAL A 47 6.11 3.74 4.41
CA VAL A 47 4.69 3.82 4.02
C VAL A 47 4.35 2.60 3.18
N VAL A 48 3.09 2.16 3.25
CA VAL A 48 2.57 1.08 2.42
C VAL A 48 1.94 1.68 1.16
N HIS A 49 2.39 1.21 0.02
CA HIS A 49 1.95 1.61 -1.31
C HIS A 49 1.07 0.52 -1.95
N HIS A 50 0.02 0.93 -2.67
CA HIS A 50 -0.69 0.01 -3.56
C HIS A 50 0.04 0.03 -4.90
N GLN A 51 0.65 -1.08 -5.31
CA GLN A 51 1.45 -1.16 -6.54
C GLN A 51 0.60 -0.81 -7.78
N SER A 52 -0.64 -1.30 -7.83
CA SER A 52 -1.60 -0.91 -8.87
C SER A 52 -2.10 0.54 -8.71
N GLY A 53 -2.06 1.11 -7.51
CA GLY A 53 -2.74 2.37 -7.17
C GLY A 53 -4.27 2.28 -7.07
N ALA A 54 -4.85 1.11 -7.28
CA ALA A 54 -6.24 0.85 -6.94
C ALA A 54 -6.37 0.79 -5.40
N LYS A 55 -6.79 1.90 -4.79
CA LYS A 55 -6.92 2.05 -3.32
C LYS A 55 -7.91 1.07 -2.67
N CYS A 56 -8.79 0.47 -3.45
CA CYS A 56 -9.75 -0.53 -2.99
C CYS A 56 -9.26 -1.98 -3.12
N ASP A 57 -8.09 -2.20 -3.76
CA ASP A 57 -7.51 -3.53 -3.92
C ASP A 57 -6.58 -3.87 -2.75
N ASN A 58 -7.18 -4.39 -1.67
CA ASN A 58 -6.49 -4.72 -0.43
C ASN A 58 -5.86 -6.14 -0.40
N ARG A 59 -5.60 -6.75 -1.56
CA ARG A 59 -4.92 -8.05 -1.62
C ARG A 59 -3.46 -7.90 -1.14
N PRO A 60 -2.93 -8.80 -0.28
CA PRO A 60 -1.57 -8.66 0.26
C PRO A 60 -0.48 -8.49 -0.80
N GLU A 61 -0.62 -9.18 -1.93
CA GLU A 61 0.30 -9.10 -3.06
C GLU A 61 0.31 -7.73 -3.78
N ASN A 62 -0.69 -6.88 -3.57
CA ASN A 62 -0.77 -5.53 -4.14
C ASN A 62 -0.07 -4.48 -3.26
N PHE A 63 0.44 -4.85 -2.09
CA PHE A 63 1.14 -3.93 -1.20
C PHE A 63 2.65 -3.96 -1.41
N GLU A 64 3.27 -2.79 -1.33
CA GLU A 64 4.73 -2.63 -1.27
C GLU A 64 5.08 -1.65 -0.16
N THR A 65 6.05 -2.01 0.69
CA THR A 65 6.57 -1.10 1.71
C THR A 65 7.69 -0.27 1.12
N LEU A 66 7.54 1.05 1.15
CA LEU A 66 8.50 2.01 0.59
C LEU A 66 8.87 3.06 1.62
N THR A 67 10.02 3.70 1.45
CA THR A 67 10.26 4.96 2.17
C THR A 67 9.35 6.07 1.63
N TYR A 68 9.07 7.08 2.45
CA TYR A 68 8.29 8.25 2.04
C TYR A 68 8.88 8.94 0.79
N SER A 69 10.21 8.95 0.65
CA SER A 69 10.88 9.51 -0.53
C SER A 69 10.58 8.69 -1.77
N GLU A 70 10.68 7.35 -1.70
CA GLU A 70 10.36 6.46 -2.83
C GLU A 70 8.90 6.57 -3.22
N HIS A 71 7.98 6.53 -2.24
CA HIS A 71 6.55 6.71 -2.46
C HIS A 71 6.23 8.05 -3.14
N SER A 72 6.86 9.14 -2.68
CA SER A 72 6.70 10.46 -3.30
C SER A 72 7.24 10.49 -4.72
N GLN A 73 8.38 9.83 -4.99
CA GLN A 73 8.92 9.73 -6.36
C GLN A 73 7.98 8.96 -7.29
N LEU A 74 7.36 7.88 -6.80
CA LEU A 74 6.36 7.13 -7.56
C LEU A 74 5.17 8.00 -7.98
N HIS A 75 4.60 8.75 -7.04
CA HIS A 75 3.47 9.64 -7.34
C HIS A 75 3.82 10.85 -8.20
N ASN A 76 5.07 11.30 -8.18
CA ASN A 76 5.52 12.45 -8.96
C ASN A 76 6.03 12.10 -10.36
N ASN A 77 6.54 10.87 -10.56
CA ASN A 77 7.21 10.46 -11.80
C ASN A 77 6.49 9.35 -12.57
N GLY A 78 5.50 8.67 -11.97
CA GLY A 78 4.76 7.60 -12.62
C GLY A 78 3.66 8.11 -13.56
N VAL A 79 3.40 7.34 -14.62
CA VAL A 79 2.20 7.52 -15.45
C VAL A 79 1.19 6.48 -15.00
N TRP A 80 0.01 6.93 -14.57
CA TRP A 80 -1.10 6.01 -14.29
C TRP A 80 -1.72 5.56 -15.61
N GLU A 81 -1.48 4.32 -16.00
CA GLU A 81 -2.17 3.70 -17.13
C GLU A 81 -3.29 2.80 -16.62
N THR A 82 -4.15 2.32 -17.52
CA THR A 82 -5.20 1.36 -17.16
C THR A 82 -4.77 0.00 -17.68
N ASN A 83 -4.70 -1.01 -16.81
CA ASN A 83 -4.33 -2.37 -17.18
C ASN A 83 -5.45 -3.08 -17.98
N GLU A 84 -5.18 -4.29 -18.46
CA GLU A 84 -6.14 -5.08 -19.25
C GLU A 84 -7.46 -5.37 -18.51
N ASP A 85 -7.43 -5.37 -17.17
CA ASP A 85 -8.58 -5.59 -16.29
C ASP A 85 -9.36 -4.29 -15.98
N GLY A 86 -8.93 -3.14 -16.51
CA GLY A 86 -9.63 -1.86 -16.33
C GLY A 86 -9.28 -1.13 -15.03
N PHE A 87 -8.25 -1.57 -14.30
CA PHE A 87 -7.78 -0.91 -13.09
C PHE A 87 -6.64 0.06 -13.41
N PRO A 88 -6.56 1.21 -12.72
CA PRO A 88 -5.35 2.01 -12.78
C PRO A 88 -4.17 1.13 -12.35
N GLU A 89 -3.04 1.28 -13.04
CA GLU A 89 -1.76 0.63 -12.79
C GLU A 89 -0.67 1.69 -12.93
N LEU A 90 0.25 1.77 -11.96
CA LEU A 90 1.35 2.72 -12.03
C LEU A 90 2.41 2.20 -13.00
N GLN A 91 2.51 2.80 -14.19
CA GLN A 91 3.61 2.56 -15.10
C GLN A 91 4.81 3.42 -14.68
N MET A 92 5.87 2.74 -14.26
CA MET A 92 7.13 3.38 -13.92
C MET A 92 7.95 3.66 -15.19
N PRO A 93 8.54 4.85 -15.37
CA PRO A 93 9.56 5.06 -16.38
C PRO A 93 10.80 4.22 -16.04
N GLU A 94 10.96 3.11 -16.78
CA GLU A 94 12.11 2.19 -16.86
C GLU A 94 13.20 2.38 -15.80
N TYR A 95 12.90 2.00 -14.55
CA TYR A 95 13.92 1.63 -13.59
C TYR A 95 14.25 0.16 -13.83
N GLY A 96 15.36 -0.08 -14.55
CA GLY A 96 16.06 -1.36 -14.69
C GLY A 96 15.28 -2.64 -14.39
N ASP A 97 14.73 -3.24 -15.45
CA ASP A 97 14.44 -4.66 -15.60
C ASP A 97 13.93 -5.41 -14.34
N VAL A 98 12.63 -5.23 -14.06
CA VAL A 98 11.89 -6.03 -13.05
C VAL A 98 11.49 -7.42 -13.56
N THR A 99 11.93 -7.85 -14.74
CA THR A 99 11.70 -9.24 -15.21
C THR A 99 12.30 -10.30 -14.29
N LYS A 100 13.16 -9.93 -13.33
CA LYS A 100 13.62 -10.82 -12.25
C LYS A 100 12.54 -11.31 -11.29
N TYR A 101 11.32 -10.76 -11.33
CA TYR A 101 10.19 -11.25 -10.51
C TYR A 101 9.11 -11.97 -11.33
N ALA A 102 9.24 -12.01 -12.66
CA ALA A 102 8.40 -12.81 -13.54
C ALA A 102 9.18 -14.02 -14.05
N THR A 103 9.35 -15.04 -13.22
CA THR A 103 9.39 -16.47 -13.60
C THR A 103 9.64 -17.35 -12.38
N ALA A 104 8.58 -18.01 -11.92
CA ALA A 104 8.66 -19.37 -11.37
C ALA A 104 7.27 -20.02 -11.51
N GLY A 105 7.09 -20.73 -12.62
CA GLY A 105 5.87 -21.47 -12.95
C GLY A 105 6.08 -22.25 -14.23
N ASP A 106 6.84 -23.34 -14.10
CA ASP A 106 7.13 -24.49 -15.00
C ASP A 106 6.97 -24.36 -16.53
#